data_AF-A0A194QZJ0-F1
#
_entry.id   AF-A0A194QZJ0-F1
#
_cell.length_a   1.000
_cell.length_b   1.000
_cell.length_c   1.000
_cell.angle_alpha   90.00
_cell.angle_beta   90.00
_cell.angle_gamma   90.00
#
_symmetry.space_group_name_H-M   'P 1'
#
loop_
_entity.id
_entity.type
_entity.pdbx_description
1 polymer ?
#
loop_
_entity_poly.entity_id
_entity_poly.type
_entity_poly.pdbx_seq_one_letter_code
_entity_poly.pdbx_strand_id
1 'polypeptide(L)'
;MVDVTLFAALVVTSTGQLRDYYHDLHLPHDPPLYPVFAQPPPTQFSCSGRTIGYYADVQSGCQAFHFCWHRRVISTELCTNGTLFNEQFQRRVSHSEDGPLTGPKLVGAVTGQSYESLAVLN
;
A
#
# COMPACT_ATOMS: atom_id res chain seq x y z
N MET A 1 -34.49 17.39 47.69
CA MET A 1 -34.54 17.96 46.34
C MET A 1 -33.09 18.10 45.88
N VAL A 2 -32.60 17.13 45.13
CA VAL A 2 -31.21 17.12 44.62
C VAL A 2 -31.14 18.15 43.49
N ASP A 3 -30.28 19.14 43.66
CA ASP A 3 -30.19 20.34 42.82
C ASP A 3 -30.00 19.95 41.34
N VAL A 4 -30.90 20.41 40.47
CA VAL A 4 -30.90 20.10 39.02
C VAL A 4 -29.59 20.56 38.36
N THR A 5 -28.91 21.56 38.93
CA THR A 5 -27.61 22.03 38.46
C THR A 5 -26.49 21.02 38.73
N LEU A 6 -26.58 20.21 39.79
CA LEU A 6 -25.62 19.15 40.13
C LEU A 6 -25.74 17.96 39.17
N PHE A 7 -26.96 17.59 38.80
CA PHE A 7 -27.19 16.57 37.76
C PHE A 7 -26.69 17.04 36.39
N ALA A 8 -26.94 18.30 36.03
CA ALA A 8 -26.42 18.87 34.79
C ALA A 8 -24.88 18.87 34.78
N ALA A 9 -24.22 19.20 35.89
CA ALA A 9 -22.76 19.16 36.01
C ALA A 9 -22.19 17.74 35.87
N LEU A 10 -22.85 16.72 36.44
CA LEU A 10 -22.46 15.30 36.28
C LEU A 10 -22.66 14.79 34.84
N VAL A 11 -23.70 15.28 34.14
CA VAL A 11 -23.91 14.96 32.73
C VAL A 11 -22.85 15.65 31.85
N VAL A 12 -22.50 16.90 32.16
CA VAL A 12 -21.46 17.69 31.46
C VAL A 12 -20.05 17.09 31.64
N THR A 13 -19.77 16.40 32.75
CA THR A 13 -18.49 15.70 32.96
C THR A 13 -18.48 14.25 32.45
N SER A 14 -19.64 13.70 32.07
CA SER A 14 -19.75 12.31 31.60
C SER A 14 -19.55 12.11 30.10
N THR A 15 -19.46 13.18 29.31
CA THR A 15 -18.94 13.07 27.93
C THR A 15 -17.41 13.02 27.95
N GLY A 16 -16.87 12.19 28.85
CA GLY A 16 -15.53 11.64 28.73
C GLY A 16 -15.48 10.95 27.37
N GLN A 17 -14.89 11.67 26.44
CA GLN A 17 -14.66 11.26 25.06
C GLN A 17 -14.10 9.84 25.07
N LEU A 18 -14.88 8.87 24.55
CA LEU A 18 -14.36 7.57 24.17
C LEU A 18 -13.39 7.81 23.01
N ARG A 19 -12.20 8.32 23.33
CA ARG A 19 -11.08 8.27 22.38
C ARG A 19 -10.69 6.81 22.34
N ASP A 20 -10.99 6.20 21.20
CA ASP A 20 -10.48 4.91 20.80
C ASP A 20 -8.95 4.91 20.95
N TYR A 21 -8.49 4.42 22.11
CA TYR A 21 -7.09 4.22 22.44
C TYR A 21 -6.36 3.35 21.40
N TYR A 22 -7.11 2.61 20.58
CA TYR A 22 -6.60 1.76 19.51
C TYR A 22 -6.30 2.48 18.19
N HIS A 23 -6.76 3.72 17.99
CA HIS A 23 -6.53 4.46 16.74
C HIS A 23 -5.15 5.13 16.63
N ASP A 24 -4.30 5.00 17.66
CA ASP A 24 -2.98 5.66 17.71
C ASP A 24 -1.78 4.68 17.63
N LEU A 25 -1.97 3.44 17.13
CA LEU A 25 -0.83 2.56 16.82
C LEU A 25 -0.24 2.84 15.42
N HIS A 26 -0.13 4.10 15.03
CA HIS A 26 0.77 4.51 13.96
C HIS A 26 2.16 4.71 14.55
N LEU A 27 2.76 3.64 15.10
CA LEU A 27 4.12 3.72 15.62
C LEU A 27 5.06 3.96 14.43
N PRO A 28 5.76 5.10 14.34
CA PRO A 28 6.74 5.32 13.30
C PRO A 28 7.83 4.25 13.43
N HIS A 29 8.08 3.49 12.38
CA HIS A 29 9.22 2.60 12.33
C HIS A 29 10.48 3.41 12.00
N ASP A 30 11.47 3.36 12.89
CA ASP A 30 12.81 3.88 12.66
C ASP A 30 13.82 2.72 12.76
N PRO A 31 14.41 2.26 11.64
CA PRO A 31 14.24 2.75 10.27
C PRO A 31 12.87 2.35 9.65
N PRO A 32 12.42 3.04 8.58
CA PRO A 32 11.18 2.69 7.88
C PRO A 32 11.24 1.27 7.31
N LEU A 33 10.09 0.58 7.31
CA LEU A 33 9.99 -0.81 6.85
C LEU A 33 10.28 -1.00 5.35
N TYR A 34 10.21 0.08 4.57
CA TYR A 34 10.53 0.11 3.15
C TYR A 34 11.26 1.41 2.79
N PRO A 35 12.12 1.39 1.76
CA PRO A 35 12.82 2.59 1.29
C PRO A 35 11.82 3.58 0.69
N VAL A 36 11.91 4.85 1.03
CA VAL A 36 11.07 5.90 0.44
C VAL A 36 11.85 6.59 -0.68
N PHE A 37 11.40 6.44 -1.92
CA PHE A 37 12.09 7.01 -3.09
C PHE A 37 11.60 8.43 -3.39
N ALA A 38 12.54 9.36 -3.57
CA ALA A 38 12.23 10.73 -4.03
C ALA A 38 12.11 10.83 -5.57
N GLN A 39 12.69 9.86 -6.28
CA GLN A 39 12.68 9.72 -7.74
C GLN A 39 12.64 8.23 -8.10
N PRO A 40 12.04 7.83 -9.24
CA PRO A 40 12.02 6.44 -9.66
C PRO A 40 13.45 5.87 -9.71
N PRO A 41 13.76 4.78 -8.97
CA PRO A 41 15.08 4.20 -9.01
C PRO A 41 15.36 3.60 -10.40
N PRO A 42 16.63 3.50 -10.82
CA PRO A 42 16.98 2.77 -12.02
C PRO A 42 16.71 1.27 -11.80
N THR A 43 15.81 0.71 -12.61
CA THR A 43 15.44 -0.72 -12.57
C THR A 43 15.59 -1.35 -13.96
N GLN A 44 15.47 -2.67 -14.01
CA GLN A 44 15.48 -3.44 -15.27
C GLN A 44 14.09 -3.57 -15.90
N PHE A 45 13.14 -2.70 -15.51
CA PHE A 45 11.78 -2.75 -16.05
C PHE A 45 11.75 -2.59 -17.57
N SER A 46 10.91 -3.37 -18.25
CA SER A 46 10.72 -3.30 -19.70
C SER A 46 9.28 -3.59 -20.12
N CYS A 47 8.83 -2.89 -21.16
CA CYS A 47 7.55 -3.10 -21.83
C CYS A 47 7.58 -4.24 -22.87
N SER A 48 8.66 -5.02 -22.94
CA SER A 48 8.73 -6.18 -23.85
C SER A 48 7.68 -7.23 -23.47
N GLY A 49 6.90 -7.69 -24.45
CA GLY A 49 5.81 -8.66 -24.23
C GLY A 49 4.57 -8.09 -23.53
N ARG A 50 4.54 -6.78 -23.23
CA ARG A 50 3.41 -6.11 -22.57
C ARG A 50 2.55 -5.36 -23.58
N THR A 51 1.24 -5.35 -23.37
CA THR A 51 0.28 -4.57 -24.14
C THR A 51 0.29 -3.10 -23.69
N ILE A 52 -0.60 -2.29 -24.24
CA ILE A 52 -0.83 -0.95 -23.72
C ILE A 52 -1.41 -1.04 -22.29
N GLY A 53 -0.88 -0.25 -21.35
CA GLY A 53 -1.36 -0.26 -19.97
C GLY A 53 -0.34 0.22 -18.94
N TYR A 54 -0.75 0.27 -17.67
CA TYR A 54 0.13 0.57 -16.54
C TYR A 54 0.64 -0.71 -15.89
N TYR A 55 1.91 -0.71 -15.52
CA TYR A 55 2.62 -1.88 -15.03
C TYR A 55 3.43 -1.54 -13.79
N ALA A 56 3.40 -2.41 -12.79
CA ALA A 56 4.13 -2.21 -11.55
C ALA A 56 5.63 -2.49 -11.74
N ASP A 57 6.47 -1.66 -11.14
CA ASP A 57 7.90 -1.96 -11.02
C ASP A 57 8.17 -2.74 -9.73
N VAL A 58 8.27 -4.06 -9.85
CA VAL A 58 8.54 -4.97 -8.73
C VAL A 58 9.91 -4.72 -8.10
N GLN A 59 10.90 -4.25 -8.87
CA GLN A 59 12.24 -3.98 -8.34
C GLN A 59 12.27 -2.73 -7.45
N SER A 60 11.36 -1.77 -7.71
CA SER A 60 11.10 -0.63 -6.82
C SER A 60 10.24 -0.99 -5.60
N GLY A 61 9.86 -2.26 -5.45
CA GLY A 61 8.87 -2.68 -4.44
C GLY A 61 7.47 -2.16 -4.74
N CYS A 62 7.10 -2.02 -6.02
CA CYS A 62 5.83 -1.45 -6.50
C CYS A 62 5.61 0.04 -6.15
N GLN A 63 6.64 0.76 -5.70
CA GLN A 63 6.55 2.20 -5.47
C GLN A 63 6.57 3.00 -6.77
N ALA A 64 7.23 2.50 -7.82
CA ALA A 64 7.16 3.04 -9.17
C ALA A 64 6.25 2.20 -10.06
N PHE A 65 5.66 2.85 -11.06
CA PHE A 65 4.90 2.20 -12.12
C PHE A 65 5.16 2.88 -13.46
N HIS A 66 4.93 2.14 -14.54
CA HIS A 66 5.25 2.57 -15.88
C HIS A 66 4.04 2.46 -16.79
N PHE A 67 3.84 3.46 -17.64
CA PHE A 67 2.89 3.36 -18.74
C PHE A 67 3.59 2.81 -19.98
N CYS A 68 3.12 1.67 -20.48
CA CYS A 68 3.63 1.06 -21.70
C CYS A 68 2.74 1.37 -22.90
N TRP A 69 3.35 1.71 -24.03
CA TRP A 69 2.69 1.84 -25.33
C TRP A 69 3.66 1.42 -26.43
N HIS A 70 3.22 0.58 -27.38
CA HIS A 70 4.06 0.08 -28.50
C HIS A 70 5.40 -0.52 -28.02
N ARG A 71 5.36 -1.31 -26.93
CA ARG A 71 6.54 -1.94 -26.30
C ARG A 71 7.60 -0.95 -25.80
N ARG A 72 7.23 0.31 -25.58
CA ARG A 72 8.10 1.36 -25.01
C ARG A 72 7.47 1.90 -23.74
N VAL A 73 8.34 2.28 -22.80
CA VAL A 73 7.94 3.06 -21.62
C VAL A 73 7.67 4.49 -22.08
N ILE A 74 6.45 4.97 -21.85
CA ILE A 74 6.02 6.33 -22.19
C ILE A 74 6.16 7.25 -20.98
N SER A 75 5.80 6.75 -19.79
CA SER A 75 5.98 7.46 -18.55
C SER A 75 6.39 6.51 -17.43
N THR A 76 7.09 7.07 -16.45
CA THR A 76 7.47 6.43 -15.20
C THR A 76 7.06 7.37 -14.09
N GLU A 77 6.26 6.86 -13.15
CA GLU A 77 5.70 7.66 -12.07
C GLU A 77 5.97 6.97 -10.73
N LEU A 78 6.12 7.78 -9.68
CA LEU A 78 6.17 7.29 -8.30
C LEU A 78 4.80 7.39 -7.64
N CYS A 79 4.53 6.40 -6.79
CA CYS A 79 3.47 6.46 -5.82
C CYS A 79 3.84 7.45 -4.71
N THR A 80 2.81 8.02 -4.07
CA THR A 80 3.01 8.83 -2.86
C THR A 80 3.57 7.96 -1.73
N ASN A 81 4.36 8.55 -0.83
CA ASN A 81 4.92 7.86 0.33
C ASN A 81 3.79 7.14 1.11
N GLY A 82 4.00 5.88 1.49
CA GLY A 82 2.96 5.08 2.12
C GLY A 82 2.07 4.29 1.16
N THR A 83 2.26 4.42 -0.16
CA THR A 83 1.40 3.77 -1.15
C THR A 83 2.20 2.99 -2.19
N LEU A 84 1.59 1.93 -2.71
CA LEU A 84 2.14 1.04 -3.72
C LEU A 84 1.18 0.95 -4.91
N PHE A 85 1.69 0.68 -6.11
CA PHE A 85 0.87 0.45 -7.29
C PHE A 85 0.43 -1.02 -7.36
N ASN A 86 -0.87 -1.24 -7.39
CA ASN A 86 -1.45 -2.55 -7.64
C ASN A 86 -1.81 -2.67 -9.12
N GLU A 87 -1.06 -3.49 -9.85
CA GLU A 87 -1.26 -3.71 -11.30
C GLU A 87 -2.61 -4.36 -11.61
N GLN A 88 -3.09 -5.28 -10.78
CA GLN A 88 -4.38 -5.96 -11.00
C GLN A 88 -5.55 -4.98 -10.95
N PHE A 89 -5.54 -4.05 -10.00
CA PHE A 89 -6.59 -3.04 -9.82
C PHE A 89 -6.28 -1.70 -10.49
N GLN A 90 -5.10 -1.58 -11.13
CA GLN A 90 -4.62 -0.37 -11.79
C GLN A 90 -4.73 0.89 -10.90
N ARG A 91 -4.43 0.75 -9.60
CA ARG A 91 -4.57 1.83 -8.62
C ARG A 91 -3.50 1.80 -7.54
N ARG A 92 -3.33 2.94 -6.89
CA ARG A 92 -2.51 3.05 -5.67
C ARG A 92 -3.28 2.50 -4.47
N VAL A 93 -2.59 1.72 -3.65
CA VAL A 93 -3.09 1.18 -2.37
C VAL A 93 -2.13 1.60 -1.26
N SER A 94 -2.66 1.93 -0.08
CA SER A 94 -1.83 2.18 1.09
C SER A 94 -1.20 0.87 1.59
N HIS A 95 0.04 0.94 2.05
CA HIS A 95 0.77 -0.19 2.63
C HIS A 95 0.03 -0.81 3.84
N SER A 96 -0.93 -0.11 4.47
CA SER A 96 -1.71 -0.62 5.61
C SER A 96 -3.08 -1.20 5.26
N GLU A 97 -3.46 -1.29 3.97
CA GLU A 97 -4.66 -2.05 3.55
C GLU A 97 -4.39 -3.56 3.62
N ASP A 98 -3.12 -3.95 3.82
CA ASP A 98 -2.66 -5.31 4.08
C ASP A 98 -2.92 -5.67 5.56
N GLY A 99 -4.17 -5.96 5.89
CA GLY A 99 -4.54 -6.63 7.15
C GLY A 99 -3.78 -7.96 7.36
N PRO A 100 -3.89 -8.57 8.56
CA PRO A 100 -2.92 -9.52 9.10
C PRO A 100 -2.61 -10.69 8.17
N LEU A 101 -1.38 -10.70 7.65
CA LEU A 101 -0.56 -11.84 7.19
C LEU A 101 -1.30 -13.08 6.65
N THR A 102 -2.31 -12.86 5.81
CA THR A 102 -2.97 -13.90 5.00
C THR A 102 -3.11 -13.49 3.52
N GLY A 103 -2.59 -12.31 3.15
CA GLY A 103 -2.32 -11.93 1.77
C GLY A 103 -0.91 -12.36 1.36
N PRO A 104 -0.68 -12.74 0.08
CA PRO A 104 0.63 -13.18 -0.35
C PRO A 104 1.62 -12.05 -0.11
N LYS A 105 2.72 -12.37 0.60
CA LYS A 105 3.88 -11.49 0.67
C LYS A 105 4.13 -10.97 -0.75
N LEU A 106 3.97 -9.67 -1.00
CA LEU A 106 4.56 -9.02 -2.17
C LEU A 106 6.07 -8.88 -1.96
N VAL A 107 6.70 -9.94 -1.44
CA VAL A 107 8.10 -10.21 -1.69
C VAL A 107 8.07 -10.78 -3.09
N GLY A 108 8.60 -10.00 -4.04
CA GLY A 108 8.86 -10.49 -5.38
C GLY A 108 9.46 -11.89 -5.27
N ALA A 109 8.72 -12.88 -5.77
CA ALA A 109 9.28 -14.19 -6.01
C ALA A 109 10.36 -13.99 -7.06
N VAL A 110 11.60 -13.82 -6.61
CA VAL A 110 12.78 -14.19 -7.40
C VAL A 110 12.72 -15.70 -7.56
N THR A 111 11.93 -16.14 -8.52
CA THR A 111 12.15 -17.40 -9.20
C THR A 111 12.21 -17.06 -10.68
N GLY A 112 13.42 -16.71 -11.11
CA GLY A 112 13.74 -16.82 -12.52
C GLY A 112 13.53 -18.27 -12.92
N GLN A 113 12.45 -18.54 -13.64
CA GLN A 113 12.35 -19.55 -14.68
C GLN A 113 10.94 -19.55 -15.26
N SER A 114 10.93 -19.68 -16.60
CA SER A 114 9.89 -20.30 -17.41
C SER A 114 8.48 -19.68 -17.39
N TYR A 115 8.14 -19.11 -18.53
CA TYR A 115 6.89 -19.43 -19.22
C TYR A 115 6.42 -20.87 -18.93
N GLU A 116 5.11 -21.04 -18.78
CA GLU A 116 4.33 -22.30 -18.72
C GLU A 116 3.89 -22.86 -17.36
N SER A 117 2.62 -23.24 -17.38
CA SER A 117 1.91 -24.16 -16.48
C SER A 117 1.36 -23.61 -15.15
N LEU A 118 0.20 -22.94 -15.26
CA LEU A 118 -0.83 -22.99 -14.21
C LEU A 118 -1.24 -24.45 -13.99
N ALA A 119 -0.71 -25.11 -12.96
CA ALA A 119 -1.33 -26.31 -12.41
C ALA A 119 -2.21 -25.88 -11.23
N VAL A 120 -3.53 -25.89 -11.45
CA VAL A 120 -4.53 -25.83 -10.38
C VAL A 120 -4.53 -27.20 -9.71
N LEU A 121 -4.10 -27.29 -8.45
CA LEU A 121 -4.33 -28.48 -7.62
C LEU A 121 -5.53 -28.21 -6.71
N ASN A 122 -6.51 -29.12 -6.79
CA ASN A 122 -7.65 -29.24 -5.86
C ASN A 122 -7.18 -29.49 -4.42
#